data_AF-A0A2H0S4V4-F1
#
_entry.id   AF-A0A2H0S4V4-F1
#
_cell.length_a   1.000
_cell.length_b   1.000
_cell.length_c   1.000
_cell.angle_alpha   90.00
_cell.angle_beta   90.00
_cell.angle_gamma   90.00
#
_symmetry.space_group_name_H-M   'P 1'
#
loop_
_entity.id
_entity.type
_entity.pdbx_description
1 polymer ?
#
loop_
_entity_poly.entity_id
_entity_poly.type
_entity_poly.pdbx_seq_one_letter_code
_entity_poly.pdbx_strand_id
1 'polypeptide(L)'
;MTINKRFTLFILPVLLSACTLVEVTPDDNTVDTPAQVQEEETLKDILEEQPIRETNNVTYSGVVQPAGISIYQQGSHRLSLPGGKFILLEADDIDLNGYVGEEVTIFGSLRPTVEVGGMIMRVERIELVIPKEEEPIEDTNSEPDNLPIDSETEDKEMEEKEEKEEEKQEGAQEKSSDESSSSSESSSSESSASEVSSESVEVSAEFTERVDVMSRQDYSPENWTQQYCSSHIGFCSPVHRNWWFKSFGTTNEELWHVELSSAPIDAMGQGPISVDLIAGDIPVSTGTVNESNGKVMGYSEWTFGRHFVISADSSLRAAVEYITQNITEYVQ
;
A
#
# COMPACT_ATOMS: atom_id res chain seq x y z
N MET A 1 54.56 23.73 13.36
CA MET A 1 55.07 23.24 12.07
C MET A 1 53.89 23.23 11.11
N THR A 2 53.78 24.27 10.28
CA THR A 2 52.60 24.62 9.48
C THR A 2 52.73 24.00 8.10
N ILE A 3 51.77 23.17 7.69
CA ILE A 3 51.74 22.56 6.36
C ILE A 3 50.67 23.25 5.52
N ASN A 4 51.11 24.13 4.63
CA ASN A 4 50.31 24.69 3.53
C ASN A 4 50.29 23.67 2.38
N LYS A 5 49.11 23.31 1.87
CA LYS A 5 48.97 22.71 0.54
C LYS A 5 47.96 23.48 -0.31
N ARG A 6 48.44 23.79 -1.50
CA ARG A 6 47.89 24.71 -2.50
C ARG A 6 46.74 24.04 -3.26
N PHE A 7 45.67 24.81 -3.49
CA PHE A 7 44.58 24.48 -4.40
C PHE A 7 44.99 24.87 -5.83
N THR A 8 44.94 23.93 -6.76
CA THR A 8 45.17 24.17 -8.19
C THR A 8 43.81 24.26 -8.88
N LEU A 9 43.47 25.45 -9.37
CA LEU A 9 42.24 25.75 -10.09
C LEU A 9 42.41 25.33 -11.57
N PHE A 10 41.65 24.36 -12.05
CA PHE A 10 41.54 24.04 -13.48
C PHE A 10 40.30 24.72 -14.05
N ILE A 11 40.53 25.64 -15.01
CA ILE A 11 39.48 26.30 -15.81
C ILE A 11 39.32 25.48 -17.09
N LEU A 12 38.13 24.92 -17.31
CA LEU A 12 37.76 24.22 -18.54
C LEU A 12 36.89 25.15 -19.42
N PRO A 13 37.16 25.28 -20.73
CA PRO A 13 36.35 26.13 -21.61
C PRO A 13 35.08 25.41 -22.09
N VAL A 14 33.95 26.09 -21.96
CA VAL A 14 32.63 25.72 -22.51
C VAL A 14 32.61 26.00 -24.01
N LEU A 15 32.36 24.97 -24.82
CA LEU A 15 32.08 25.09 -26.25
C LEU A 15 30.57 25.20 -26.45
N LEU A 16 30.12 26.36 -26.92
CA LEU A 16 28.75 26.64 -27.35
C LEU A 16 28.49 25.97 -28.72
N SER A 17 27.54 25.05 -28.78
CA SER A 17 27.00 24.50 -30.03
C SER A 17 25.74 25.26 -30.43
N ALA A 18 25.73 25.79 -31.65
CA ALA A 18 24.64 26.58 -32.21
C ALA A 18 23.52 25.68 -32.74
N CYS A 19 22.27 25.95 -32.34
CA CYS A 19 21.08 25.32 -32.93
C CYS A 19 20.71 26.05 -34.23
N THR A 20 20.61 25.30 -35.32
CA THR A 20 20.06 25.74 -36.61
C THR A 20 18.55 25.71 -36.58
N LEU A 21 17.93 26.86 -36.83
CA LEU A 21 16.50 27.08 -36.97
C LEU A 21 16.05 26.54 -38.34
N VAL A 22 15.10 25.59 -38.36
CA VAL A 22 14.45 25.11 -39.59
C VAL A 22 13.10 25.81 -39.71
N GLU A 23 12.96 26.62 -40.76
CA GLU A 23 11.72 27.26 -41.17
C GLU A 23 10.82 26.24 -41.88
N VAL A 24 9.62 26.00 -41.34
CA VAL A 24 8.56 25.22 -42.00
C VAL A 24 7.54 26.20 -42.56
N THR A 25 7.43 26.26 -43.88
CA THR A 25 6.41 27.01 -44.61
C THR A 25 5.07 26.28 -44.58
N PRO A 26 3.94 26.97 -44.32
CA PRO A 26 2.61 26.39 -44.41
C PRO A 26 2.11 26.48 -45.86
N ASP A 27 1.91 25.34 -46.51
CA ASP A 27 1.16 25.27 -47.76
C ASP A 27 -0.34 25.16 -47.45
N ASP A 28 -1.02 26.24 -47.78
CA ASP A 28 -2.45 26.41 -47.99
C ASP A 28 -2.94 25.44 -49.08
N ASN A 29 -3.91 24.59 -48.75
CA ASN A 29 -4.88 24.11 -49.73
C ASN A 29 -6.20 23.70 -49.06
N THR A 30 -7.14 24.61 -49.22
CA THR A 30 -8.58 24.48 -49.03
C THR A 30 -9.15 23.37 -49.93
N VAL A 31 -9.84 22.39 -49.35
CA VAL A 31 -10.89 21.62 -50.05
C VAL A 31 -12.06 21.42 -49.10
N ASP A 32 -13.13 22.17 -49.37
CA ASP A 32 -14.48 21.94 -48.88
C ASP A 32 -14.97 20.53 -49.25
N THR A 33 -15.43 19.74 -48.28
CA THR A 33 -16.51 18.74 -48.50
C THR A 33 -17.24 18.47 -47.17
N PRO A 34 -18.59 18.55 -47.15
CA PRO A 34 -19.39 18.33 -45.96
C PRO A 34 -19.84 16.87 -45.84
N ALA A 35 -19.59 16.23 -44.70
CA ALA A 35 -20.34 15.08 -44.21
C ALA A 35 -19.99 14.84 -42.75
N GLN A 36 -20.65 15.59 -41.86
CA GLN A 36 -20.80 15.14 -40.48
C GLN A 36 -21.81 13.99 -40.41
N VAL A 37 -21.71 13.23 -39.32
CA VAL A 37 -22.61 12.16 -38.84
C VAL A 37 -22.26 10.77 -39.35
N GLN A 38 -21.26 10.10 -38.74
CA GLN A 38 -21.25 8.63 -38.49
C GLN A 38 -20.05 8.04 -37.73
N GLU A 39 -19.29 8.79 -36.91
CA GLU A 39 -18.12 8.21 -36.20
C GLU A 39 -18.25 8.11 -34.66
N GLU A 40 -19.40 8.45 -34.07
CA GLU A 40 -19.58 8.38 -32.61
C GLU A 40 -20.20 7.05 -32.11
N GLU A 41 -20.66 6.15 -33.00
CA GLU A 41 -21.20 4.83 -32.59
C GLU A 41 -20.15 3.70 -32.59
N THR A 42 -19.02 3.85 -33.28
CA THR A 42 -18.01 2.78 -33.39
C THR A 42 -16.98 2.75 -32.25
N LEU A 43 -16.90 3.79 -31.41
CA LEU A 43 -15.98 3.78 -30.27
C LEU A 43 -16.56 3.15 -28.99
N LYS A 44 -17.88 2.92 -28.93
CA LYS A 44 -18.53 2.24 -27.79
C LYS A 44 -18.39 0.72 -27.85
N ASP A 45 -18.13 0.15 -29.02
CA ASP A 45 -17.98 -1.29 -29.24
C ASP A 45 -16.53 -1.81 -29.03
N ILE A 46 -15.55 -0.92 -28.83
CA ILE A 46 -14.13 -1.30 -28.61
C ILE A 46 -13.77 -1.30 -27.11
N LEU A 47 -14.67 -0.82 -26.25
CA LEU A 47 -14.68 -1.10 -24.81
C LEU A 47 -15.47 -2.39 -24.51
N GLU A 48 -15.49 -3.36 -25.44
CA GLU A 48 -15.89 -4.73 -25.13
C GLU A 48 -15.02 -5.22 -23.96
N GLU A 49 -15.66 -5.33 -22.79
CA GLU A 49 -15.14 -5.99 -21.60
C GLU A 49 -14.49 -7.31 -22.04
N GLN A 50 -13.16 -7.32 -22.10
CA GLN A 50 -12.41 -8.55 -22.31
C GLN A 50 -12.94 -9.56 -21.29
N PRO A 51 -13.50 -10.70 -21.72
CA PRO A 51 -14.14 -11.63 -20.81
C PRO A 51 -13.10 -12.07 -19.77
N ILE A 52 -13.31 -11.64 -18.53
CA ILE A 52 -12.42 -11.97 -17.40
C ILE A 52 -12.38 -13.49 -17.33
N ARG A 53 -11.19 -14.06 -17.54
CA ARG A 53 -11.03 -15.52 -17.56
C ARG A 53 -11.17 -16.07 -16.15
N GLU A 54 -12.32 -16.67 -15.86
CA GLU A 54 -12.53 -17.41 -14.62
C GLU A 54 -11.95 -18.83 -14.72
N THR A 55 -11.29 -19.27 -13.65
CA THR A 55 -10.84 -20.66 -13.47
C THR A 55 -11.88 -21.39 -12.61
N ASN A 56 -12.71 -22.19 -13.26
CA ASN A 56 -13.82 -22.91 -12.61
C ASN A 56 -13.35 -24.16 -11.83
N ASN A 57 -14.19 -24.62 -10.90
CA ASN A 57 -14.01 -25.87 -10.13
C ASN A 57 -12.72 -25.91 -9.30
N VAL A 58 -12.38 -24.79 -8.66
CA VAL A 58 -11.26 -24.71 -7.74
C VAL A 58 -11.72 -24.96 -6.30
N THR A 59 -10.80 -25.43 -5.47
CA THR A 59 -11.08 -25.77 -4.07
C THR A 59 -9.96 -25.25 -3.17
N TYR A 60 -10.34 -24.57 -2.10
CA TYR A 60 -9.40 -24.04 -1.11
C TYR A 60 -9.93 -24.28 0.30
N SER A 61 -9.01 -24.49 1.25
CA SER A 61 -9.32 -24.65 2.66
C SER A 61 -8.64 -23.56 3.47
N GLY A 62 -9.34 -23.03 4.47
CA GLY A 62 -8.87 -21.94 5.31
C GLY A 62 -9.93 -21.45 6.28
N VAL A 63 -9.66 -20.32 6.94
CA VAL A 63 -10.59 -19.72 7.91
C VAL A 63 -11.30 -18.53 7.28
N VAL A 64 -12.62 -18.48 7.33
CA VAL A 64 -13.38 -17.34 6.81
C VAL A 64 -13.25 -16.16 7.77
N GLN A 65 -12.96 -14.98 7.23
CA GLN A 65 -12.89 -13.73 7.97
C GLN A 65 -13.69 -12.64 7.22
N PRO A 66 -14.11 -11.56 7.89
CA PRO A 66 -14.63 -10.38 7.21
C PRO A 66 -13.59 -9.84 6.22
N ALA A 67 -14.00 -9.34 5.06
CA ALA A 67 -13.07 -8.85 4.03
C ALA A 67 -12.14 -7.74 4.56
N GLY A 68 -12.63 -6.94 5.51
CA GLY A 68 -11.96 -5.72 5.96
C GLY A 68 -12.23 -4.57 5.00
N ILE A 69 -11.37 -3.55 5.06
CA ILE A 69 -11.49 -2.37 4.19
C ILE A 69 -10.77 -2.68 2.88
N SER A 70 -11.50 -2.82 1.76
CA SER A 70 -10.93 -2.89 0.41
C SER A 70 -11.24 -1.62 -0.37
N ILE A 71 -10.30 -1.14 -1.19
CA ILE A 71 -10.46 0.12 -1.94
C ILE A 71 -11.56 -0.04 -2.98
N TYR A 72 -11.62 -1.21 -3.59
CA TYR A 72 -12.53 -1.49 -4.71
C TYR A 72 -13.82 -2.19 -4.27
N GLN A 73 -14.02 -2.39 -2.96
CA GLN A 73 -15.21 -3.01 -2.38
C GLN A 73 -15.54 -4.36 -3.03
N GLN A 74 -14.50 -5.10 -3.46
CA GLN A 74 -14.66 -6.43 -4.05
C GLN A 74 -14.71 -7.48 -2.95
N GLY A 75 -15.64 -8.42 -3.08
CA GLY A 75 -15.89 -9.47 -2.09
C GLY A 75 -16.55 -8.94 -0.82
N SER A 76 -17.25 -9.82 -0.10
CA SER A 76 -17.82 -9.51 1.21
C SER A 76 -16.99 -10.09 2.36
N HIS A 77 -16.29 -11.19 2.08
CA HIS A 77 -15.46 -11.92 3.05
C HIS A 77 -14.10 -12.25 2.46
N ARG A 78 -13.21 -12.81 3.26
CA ARG A 78 -11.95 -13.38 2.80
C ARG A 78 -11.71 -14.75 3.42
N LEU A 79 -11.09 -15.65 2.66
CA LEU A 79 -10.60 -16.94 3.13
C LEU A 79 -9.11 -16.77 3.50
N SER A 80 -8.79 -16.82 4.78
CA SER A 80 -7.41 -16.83 5.26
C SER A 80 -6.79 -18.21 5.07
N LEU A 81 -5.76 -18.29 4.23
CA LEU A 81 -5.04 -19.52 3.92
C LEU A 81 -3.84 -19.70 4.87
N PRO A 82 -3.32 -20.93 5.02
CA PRO A 82 -2.03 -21.16 5.66
C PRO A 82 -0.91 -20.34 4.99
N GLY A 83 -0.03 -19.73 5.78
CA GLY A 83 1.06 -18.89 5.27
C GLY A 83 0.68 -17.43 5.00
N GLY A 84 -0.43 -16.95 5.58
CA GLY A 84 -0.79 -15.53 5.57
C GLY A 84 -1.33 -15.00 4.24
N LYS A 85 -1.55 -15.87 3.24
CA LYS A 85 -2.23 -15.54 1.99
C LYS A 85 -3.75 -15.51 2.22
N PHE A 86 -4.48 -14.79 1.37
CA PHE A 86 -5.94 -14.81 1.42
C PHE A 86 -6.56 -14.77 0.03
N ILE A 87 -7.83 -15.17 -0.05
CA ILE A 87 -8.67 -15.07 -1.25
C ILE A 87 -9.93 -14.28 -0.87
N LEU A 88 -10.30 -13.26 -1.64
CA LEU A 88 -11.57 -12.57 -1.45
C LEU A 88 -12.72 -13.50 -1.83
N LEU A 89 -13.82 -13.47 -1.08
CA LEU A 89 -14.98 -14.31 -1.30
C LEU A 89 -16.16 -13.43 -1.70
N GLU A 90 -16.83 -13.80 -2.78
CA GLU A 90 -18.13 -13.28 -3.17
C GLU A 90 -19.11 -14.45 -3.32
N ALA A 91 -20.33 -14.27 -2.82
CA ALA A 91 -21.40 -15.25 -2.94
C ALA A 91 -22.73 -14.54 -3.10
N ASP A 92 -23.55 -15.00 -4.05
CA ASP A 92 -24.88 -14.45 -4.30
C ASP A 92 -25.93 -15.12 -3.41
N ASP A 93 -25.83 -16.46 -3.25
CA ASP A 93 -26.85 -17.29 -2.60
C ASP A 93 -26.40 -17.94 -1.28
N ILE A 94 -25.18 -17.66 -0.81
CA ILE A 94 -24.60 -18.27 0.40
C ILE A 94 -24.31 -17.19 1.43
N ASP A 95 -24.83 -17.36 2.64
CA ASP A 95 -24.52 -16.47 3.77
C ASP A 95 -23.13 -16.79 4.33
N LEU A 96 -22.15 -16.01 3.89
CA LEU A 96 -20.76 -16.14 4.34
C LEU A 96 -20.55 -15.69 5.79
N ASN A 97 -21.47 -14.88 6.37
CA ASN A 97 -21.33 -14.42 7.75
C ASN A 97 -21.45 -15.58 8.74
N GLY A 98 -22.29 -16.58 8.42
CA GLY A 98 -22.47 -17.78 9.25
C GLY A 98 -21.22 -18.66 9.37
N TYR A 99 -20.17 -18.38 8.60
CA TYR A 99 -18.91 -19.13 8.61
C TYR A 99 -17.73 -18.31 9.16
N VAL A 100 -17.93 -17.05 9.57
CA VAL A 100 -16.84 -16.21 10.07
C VAL A 100 -16.20 -16.82 11.32
N GLY A 101 -14.88 -17.03 11.27
CA GLY A 101 -14.10 -17.68 12.32
C GLY A 101 -14.00 -19.19 12.17
N GLU A 102 -14.76 -19.80 11.27
CA GLU A 102 -14.79 -21.25 11.07
C GLU A 102 -13.76 -21.70 10.03
N GLU A 103 -13.21 -22.91 10.25
CA GLU A 103 -12.36 -23.59 9.25
C GLU A 103 -13.23 -24.34 8.24
N VAL A 104 -13.09 -23.99 6.97
CA VAL A 104 -13.96 -24.45 5.89
C VAL A 104 -13.17 -24.88 4.67
N THR A 105 -13.81 -25.69 3.84
CA THR A 105 -13.38 -25.97 2.46
C THR A 105 -14.39 -25.36 1.49
N ILE A 106 -13.92 -24.43 0.65
CA ILE A 106 -14.73 -23.65 -0.28
C ILE A 106 -14.48 -24.15 -1.70
N PHE A 107 -15.55 -24.26 -2.48
CA PHE A 107 -15.55 -24.63 -3.89
C PHE A 107 -16.18 -23.50 -4.72
N GLY A 108 -15.60 -23.23 -5.89
CA GLY A 108 -16.16 -22.20 -6.78
C GLY A 108 -15.30 -21.91 -8.01
N SER A 109 -15.43 -20.68 -8.53
CA SER A 109 -14.61 -20.15 -9.62
C SER A 109 -13.71 -19.02 -9.11
N LEU A 110 -12.46 -18.97 -9.61
CA LEU A 110 -11.49 -17.93 -9.28
C LEU A 110 -11.28 -16.97 -10.43
N ARG A 111 -11.19 -15.68 -10.12
CA ARG A 111 -10.80 -14.63 -11.07
C ARG A 111 -9.83 -13.63 -10.43
N PRO A 112 -8.95 -12.99 -11.22
CA PRO A 112 -8.14 -11.89 -10.73
C PRO A 112 -9.03 -10.72 -10.27
N THR A 113 -8.61 -10.04 -9.21
CA THR A 113 -9.22 -8.77 -8.79
C THR A 113 -8.73 -7.60 -9.64
N VAL A 114 -9.35 -6.43 -9.48
CA VAL A 114 -8.78 -5.18 -10.01
C VAL A 114 -7.54 -4.73 -9.22
N GLU A 115 -7.42 -5.17 -7.96
CA GLU A 115 -6.20 -4.99 -7.15
C GLU A 115 -5.08 -5.90 -7.68
N VAL A 116 -3.88 -5.34 -7.84
CA VAL A 116 -2.71 -6.07 -8.32
C VAL A 116 -2.40 -7.25 -7.39
N GLY A 117 -2.48 -8.46 -7.93
CA GLY A 117 -2.10 -9.70 -7.22
C GLY A 117 -3.18 -10.30 -6.32
N GLY A 118 -4.35 -9.69 -6.21
CA GLY A 118 -5.49 -10.26 -5.49
C GLY A 118 -6.26 -11.28 -6.35
N MET A 119 -6.87 -12.24 -5.67
CA MET A 119 -7.76 -13.24 -6.26
C MET A 119 -9.11 -13.18 -5.56
N ILE A 120 -10.20 -13.18 -6.33
CA ILE A 120 -11.57 -13.26 -5.81
C ILE A 120 -12.21 -14.55 -6.30
N MET A 121 -12.87 -15.24 -5.37
CA MET A 121 -13.58 -16.48 -5.61
C MET A 121 -15.07 -16.25 -5.53
N ARG A 122 -15.78 -16.59 -6.60
CA ARG A 122 -17.23 -16.77 -6.56
C ARG A 122 -17.53 -18.12 -5.92
N VAL A 123 -18.10 -18.09 -4.73
CA VAL A 123 -18.36 -19.28 -3.93
C VAL A 123 -19.62 -19.96 -4.42
N GLU A 124 -19.49 -21.22 -4.82
CA GLU A 124 -20.62 -22.08 -5.22
C GLU A 124 -21.03 -23.03 -4.10
N ARG A 125 -20.07 -23.46 -3.27
CA ARG A 125 -20.32 -24.39 -2.15
C ARG A 125 -19.29 -24.21 -1.05
N ILE A 126 -19.72 -24.38 0.20
CA ILE A 126 -18.88 -24.34 1.40
C ILE A 126 -19.15 -25.56 2.28
N GLU A 127 -18.09 -26.19 2.76
CA GLU A 127 -18.12 -27.37 3.63
C GLU A 127 -17.36 -27.05 4.93
N LEU A 128 -18.01 -27.21 6.09
CA LEU A 128 -17.39 -27.01 7.39
C LEU A 128 -16.42 -28.17 7.68
N VAL A 129 -15.17 -27.85 8.01
CA VAL A 129 -14.19 -28.87 8.44
C VAL A 129 -14.42 -29.09 9.92
N ILE A 130 -15.26 -30.08 10.25
CA ILE A 130 -15.46 -30.49 11.65
C ILE A 130 -14.12 -31.04 12.14
N PRO A 131 -13.48 -30.43 13.16
CA PRO A 131 -12.30 -31.01 13.76
C PRO A 131 -12.69 -32.39 14.23
N LYS A 132 -12.01 -33.41 13.69
CA LYS A 132 -12.21 -34.77 14.16
C LYS A 132 -11.73 -34.75 15.61
N GLU A 133 -12.66 -34.64 16.56
CA GLU A 133 -12.36 -34.73 17.99
C GLU A 133 -11.48 -35.96 18.16
N GLU A 134 -10.21 -35.72 18.48
CA GLU A 134 -9.29 -36.79 18.81
C GLU A 134 -9.90 -37.46 20.02
N GLU A 135 -10.51 -38.63 19.82
CA GLU A 135 -11.14 -39.35 20.92
C GLU A 135 -10.09 -39.45 22.03
N PRO A 136 -10.45 -39.04 23.26
CA PRO A 136 -9.53 -39.06 24.38
C PRO A 136 -8.96 -40.48 24.46
N ILE A 137 -7.65 -40.57 24.31
CA ILE A 137 -6.91 -41.82 24.48
C ILE A 137 -7.31 -42.31 25.86
N GLU A 138 -8.16 -43.35 25.93
CA GLU A 138 -8.53 -43.99 27.19
C GLU A 138 -7.24 -44.56 27.78
N ASP A 139 -6.62 -43.78 28.66
CA ASP A 139 -5.53 -44.22 29.52
C ASP A 139 -6.03 -45.42 30.29
N THR A 140 -5.53 -46.58 29.88
CA THR A 140 -5.89 -47.87 30.44
C THR A 140 -5.28 -47.95 31.84
N ASN A 141 -6.09 -47.55 32.81
CA ASN A 141 -6.21 -48.02 34.18
C ASN A 141 -5.14 -49.02 34.66
N SER A 142 -4.35 -48.61 35.65
CA SER A 142 -3.68 -49.48 36.62
C SER A 142 -3.73 -48.82 38.01
N GLU A 143 -4.90 -48.92 38.66
CA GLU A 143 -5.19 -49.19 40.09
C GLU A 143 -4.38 -48.51 41.25
N PRO A 144 -4.94 -48.47 42.49
CA PRO A 144 -5.07 -47.22 43.24
C PRO A 144 -4.36 -47.22 44.61
N ASP A 145 -4.12 -46.05 45.19
CA ASP A 145 -3.94 -45.92 46.64
C ASP A 145 -4.34 -44.53 47.17
N ASN A 146 -5.59 -44.46 47.65
CA ASN A 146 -6.00 -44.03 48.99
C ASN A 146 -5.51 -42.72 49.67
N LEU A 147 -6.53 -41.96 50.15
CA LEU A 147 -6.62 -41.01 51.30
C LEU A 147 -6.45 -39.49 51.02
N PRO A 148 -6.95 -38.58 51.88
CA PRO A 148 -8.36 -38.18 51.96
C PRO A 148 -8.60 -36.64 51.97
N ILE A 149 -9.83 -36.25 51.62
CA ILE A 149 -10.66 -35.14 52.15
C ILE A 149 -9.98 -34.13 53.08
N ASP A 150 -9.97 -32.84 52.70
CA ASP A 150 -10.68 -31.76 53.44
C ASP A 150 -10.64 -30.41 52.70
N SER A 151 -11.58 -29.52 53.09
CA SER A 151 -11.60 -28.06 52.90
C SER A 151 -12.42 -27.47 51.74
N GLU A 152 -13.70 -27.24 52.09
CA GLU A 152 -14.36 -25.92 52.15
C GLU A 152 -14.59 -25.13 50.86
N THR A 153 -15.83 -25.29 50.40
CA THR A 153 -16.65 -24.36 49.62
C THR A 153 -16.83 -23.03 50.37
N GLU A 154 -16.35 -21.92 49.82
CA GLU A 154 -16.84 -20.57 50.16
C GLU A 154 -17.55 -19.97 48.94
N ASP A 155 -18.87 -19.96 49.04
CA ASP A 155 -19.77 -19.13 48.26
C ASP A 155 -19.49 -17.64 48.51
N LYS A 156 -19.32 -16.85 47.45
CA LYS A 156 -19.55 -15.40 47.51
C LYS A 156 -20.43 -14.94 46.36
N GLU A 157 -21.68 -14.69 46.75
CA GLU A 157 -22.70 -13.91 46.09
C GLU A 157 -22.31 -12.43 45.90
N MET A 158 -22.99 -11.81 44.92
CA MET A 158 -23.39 -10.40 44.82
C MET A 158 -22.31 -9.31 44.72
N GLU A 159 -22.31 -8.59 43.60
CA GLU A 159 -22.96 -7.26 43.59
C GLU A 159 -23.19 -6.76 42.16
N GLU A 160 -24.47 -6.60 41.85
CA GLU A 160 -25.03 -5.87 40.73
C GLU A 160 -24.84 -4.37 40.99
N LYS A 161 -24.28 -3.63 40.02
CA LYS A 161 -24.29 -2.17 40.06
C LYS A 161 -24.66 -1.59 38.70
N GLU A 162 -25.95 -1.26 38.60
CA GLU A 162 -26.48 -0.25 37.70
C GLU A 162 -25.81 1.11 38.02
N GLU A 163 -25.35 1.82 37.00
CA GLU A 163 -25.40 3.29 37.03
C GLU A 163 -25.57 3.82 35.61
N LYS A 164 -26.70 4.52 35.44
CA LYS A 164 -27.05 5.39 34.31
C LYS A 164 -26.05 6.52 34.21
N GLU A 165 -25.77 6.96 32.98
CA GLU A 165 -25.71 8.40 32.72
C GLU A 165 -26.11 8.69 31.26
N GLU A 166 -27.27 9.34 31.14
CA GLU A 166 -27.66 10.12 29.97
C GLU A 166 -26.76 11.35 29.92
N GLU A 167 -26.10 11.63 28.79
CA GLU A 167 -25.84 13.03 28.45
C GLU A 167 -26.10 13.32 26.97
N LYS A 168 -26.98 14.28 26.82
CA LYS A 168 -27.58 14.83 25.63
C LYS A 168 -26.78 16.08 25.27
N GLN A 169 -26.18 16.13 24.08
CA GLN A 169 -25.75 17.41 23.49
C GLN A 169 -26.30 17.57 22.08
N GLU A 170 -27.37 18.37 22.03
CA GLU A 170 -27.81 19.13 20.87
C GLU A 170 -26.95 20.41 20.76
N GLY A 171 -26.48 20.73 19.55
CA GLY A 171 -25.89 22.03 19.20
C GLY A 171 -25.45 22.01 17.74
N ALA A 172 -26.30 22.44 16.80
CA ALA A 172 -26.28 23.77 16.19
C ALA A 172 -24.93 24.04 15.47
N GLN A 173 -24.88 23.92 14.14
CA GLN A 173 -25.29 24.95 13.16
C GLN A 173 -24.02 25.50 12.50
N GLU A 174 -23.78 25.22 11.23
CA GLU A 174 -23.37 26.29 10.31
C GLU A 174 -23.51 25.94 8.83
N LYS A 175 -23.79 27.00 8.10
CA LYS A 175 -24.33 27.12 6.76
C LYS A 175 -23.25 27.81 5.93
N SER A 176 -22.77 27.22 4.85
CA SER A 176 -22.03 27.93 3.78
C SER A 176 -22.23 27.13 2.49
N SER A 177 -23.12 27.56 1.59
CA SER A 177 -22.93 28.55 0.53
C SER A 177 -21.99 28.08 -0.59
N ASP A 178 -22.63 27.67 -1.67
CA ASP A 178 -22.14 27.64 -3.06
C ASP A 178 -21.18 28.78 -3.38
N GLU A 179 -20.09 28.45 -4.09
CA GLU A 179 -19.76 29.12 -5.35
C GLU A 179 -19.12 28.12 -6.31
N SER A 180 -19.70 28.07 -7.51
CA SER A 180 -19.24 27.34 -8.67
C SER A 180 -18.13 28.12 -9.37
N SER A 181 -17.10 27.44 -9.87
CA SER A 181 -16.38 27.93 -11.04
C SER A 181 -15.74 26.78 -11.80
N SER A 182 -16.33 26.54 -12.96
CA SER A 182 -15.86 25.76 -14.10
C SER A 182 -14.59 26.39 -14.69
N SER A 183 -13.64 25.55 -15.10
CA SER A 183 -12.87 25.74 -16.33
C SER A 183 -12.30 24.40 -16.81
N SER A 184 -12.92 23.92 -17.87
CA SER A 184 -12.45 22.94 -18.84
C SER A 184 -11.17 23.39 -19.53
N GLU A 185 -10.17 22.51 -19.68
CA GLU A 185 -9.26 22.55 -20.83
C GLU A 185 -8.88 21.13 -21.27
N SER A 186 -8.96 20.97 -22.59
CA SER A 186 -8.74 19.79 -23.39
C SER A 186 -7.27 19.66 -23.74
N SER A 187 -6.70 18.46 -23.71
CA SER A 187 -5.38 18.21 -24.31
C SER A 187 -5.39 16.89 -25.05
N SER A 188 -5.37 17.03 -26.37
CA SER A 188 -5.21 16.04 -27.41
C SER A 188 -3.88 15.31 -27.33
N SER A 189 -3.95 14.00 -27.51
CA SER A 189 -2.88 13.06 -27.72
C SER A 189 -2.32 13.17 -29.14
N GLU A 190 -1.05 13.52 -29.27
CA GLU A 190 -0.25 13.25 -30.47
C GLU A 190 0.84 12.23 -30.11
N SER A 191 0.63 11.01 -30.59
CA SER A 191 1.58 9.91 -30.51
C SER A 191 2.73 10.15 -31.49
N SER A 192 3.84 10.70 -30.99
CA SER A 192 5.12 10.68 -31.69
C SER A 192 6.00 9.60 -31.09
N ALA A 193 6.28 8.56 -31.88
CA ALA A 193 7.30 7.58 -31.60
C ALA A 193 8.68 8.25 -31.70
N SER A 194 9.28 8.57 -30.56
CA SER A 194 10.65 9.05 -30.46
C SER A 194 11.55 7.96 -29.90
N GLU A 195 12.69 7.77 -30.56
CA GLU A 195 13.76 6.88 -30.16
C GLU A 195 14.18 7.15 -28.70
N VAL A 196 14.27 6.06 -27.92
CA VAL A 196 14.62 6.06 -26.50
C VAL A 196 16.08 6.50 -26.34
N SER A 197 16.26 7.81 -26.19
CA SER A 197 17.49 8.38 -25.64
C SER A 197 17.39 8.26 -24.13
N SER A 198 18.34 7.57 -23.51
CA SER A 198 18.46 7.42 -22.06
C SER A 198 18.70 8.79 -21.40
N GLU A 199 17.62 9.52 -21.13
CA GLU A 199 17.65 10.74 -20.32
C GLU A 199 18.05 10.37 -18.90
N SER A 200 19.25 10.79 -18.52
CA SER A 200 19.63 10.90 -17.11
C SER A 200 18.66 11.87 -16.45
N VAL A 201 17.78 11.37 -15.59
CA VAL A 201 16.89 12.19 -14.75
C VAL A 201 17.76 13.19 -14.00
N GLU A 202 17.74 14.45 -14.43
CA GLU A 202 18.51 15.51 -13.77
C GLU A 202 17.89 15.74 -12.40
N VAL A 203 18.57 15.26 -11.36
CA VAL A 203 18.19 15.52 -9.97
C VAL A 203 18.24 17.02 -9.73
N SER A 204 17.12 17.62 -9.32
CA SER A 204 17.06 19.06 -9.09
C SER A 204 18.00 19.48 -7.95
N ALA A 205 18.49 20.72 -8.02
CA ALA A 205 19.33 21.29 -6.96
C ALA A 205 18.59 21.30 -5.61
N GLU A 206 17.28 21.55 -5.62
CA GLU A 206 16.43 21.54 -4.43
C GLU A 206 16.35 20.15 -3.78
N PHE A 207 16.23 19.08 -4.60
CA PHE A 207 16.24 17.71 -4.09
C PHE A 207 17.58 17.40 -3.41
N THR A 208 18.69 17.80 -4.03
CA THR A 208 20.04 17.60 -3.47
C THR A 208 20.24 18.35 -2.15
N GLU A 209 19.73 19.57 -2.05
CA GLU A 209 19.75 20.35 -0.80
C GLU A 209 18.93 19.67 0.30
N ARG A 210 17.75 19.13 -0.03
CA ARG A 210 16.91 18.40 0.94
C ARG A 210 17.62 17.17 1.46
N VAL A 211 18.25 16.38 0.59
CA VAL A 211 19.10 15.22 0.96
C VAL A 211 20.22 15.66 1.91
N ASP A 212 20.95 16.73 1.56
CA ASP A 212 22.06 17.23 2.39
C ASP A 212 21.58 17.68 3.78
N VAL A 213 20.45 18.39 3.87
CA VAL A 213 19.85 18.80 5.15
C VAL A 213 19.43 17.59 5.99
N MET A 214 18.81 16.58 5.36
CA MET A 214 18.38 15.36 6.05
C MET A 214 19.60 14.55 6.53
N SER A 215 20.63 14.38 5.70
CA SER A 215 21.83 13.57 6.00
C SER A 215 22.61 14.06 7.22
N ARG A 216 22.49 15.34 7.58
CA ARG A 216 23.16 15.97 8.72
C ARG A 216 22.37 15.90 10.03
N GLN A 217 21.15 15.35 10.01
CA GLN A 217 20.32 15.23 11.21
C GLN A 217 20.82 14.11 12.14
N ASP A 218 20.35 14.13 13.38
CA ASP A 218 20.62 13.10 14.38
C ASP A 218 19.54 12.02 14.32
N TYR A 219 19.93 10.82 13.91
CA TYR A 219 19.04 9.67 13.74
C TYR A 219 18.79 8.85 15.01
N SER A 220 19.17 9.37 16.17
CA SER A 220 18.90 8.71 17.44
C SER A 220 17.38 8.48 17.63
N PRO A 221 16.96 7.36 18.27
CA PRO A 221 15.55 7.00 18.42
C PRO A 221 14.67 8.11 19.01
N GLU A 222 15.23 8.98 19.87
CA GLU A 222 14.51 10.06 20.54
C GLU A 222 14.04 11.17 19.57
N ASN A 223 14.59 11.23 18.35
CA ASN A 223 14.20 12.21 17.35
C ASN A 223 13.11 11.71 16.40
N TRP A 224 12.68 10.44 16.48
CA TRP A 224 11.60 9.85 15.67
C TRP A 224 10.25 9.97 16.37
N THR A 225 9.86 11.22 16.65
CA THR A 225 8.70 11.51 17.51
C THR A 225 7.38 11.65 16.76
N GLN A 226 7.39 11.57 15.43
CA GLN A 226 6.20 11.63 14.59
C GLN A 226 5.97 10.28 13.91
N GLN A 227 4.75 10.05 13.44
CA GLN A 227 4.42 8.86 12.65
C GLN A 227 3.40 9.22 11.58
N TYR A 228 3.56 8.63 10.40
CA TYR A 228 2.51 8.56 9.39
C TYR A 228 1.76 7.24 9.61
N CYS A 229 0.47 7.30 9.92
CA CYS A 229 -0.36 6.11 10.05
C CYS A 229 -1.46 6.09 8.99
N SER A 230 -1.64 4.94 8.35
CA SER A 230 -2.75 4.68 7.44
C SER A 230 -3.66 3.62 8.05
N SER A 231 -4.86 4.03 8.47
CA SER A 231 -5.88 3.11 9.00
C SER A 231 -6.40 2.14 7.95
N HIS A 232 -6.42 2.57 6.69
CA HIS A 232 -6.89 1.76 5.57
C HIS A 232 -5.93 0.60 5.27
N ILE A 233 -4.62 0.86 5.28
CA ILE A 233 -3.60 -0.16 5.03
C ILE A 233 -3.20 -0.91 6.31
N GLY A 234 -3.39 -0.28 7.47
CA GLY A 234 -3.13 -0.86 8.78
C GLY A 234 -1.67 -0.75 9.23
N PHE A 235 -0.96 0.32 8.90
CA PHE A 235 0.44 0.51 9.33
C PHE A 235 0.74 1.93 9.82
N CYS A 236 1.81 2.05 10.61
CA CYS A 236 2.46 3.29 10.95
C CYS A 236 3.93 3.26 10.53
N SER A 237 4.38 4.31 9.85
CA SER A 237 5.79 4.54 9.51
C SER A 237 6.35 5.68 10.37
N PRO A 238 7.51 5.49 11.03
CA PRO A 238 8.09 6.53 11.87
C PRO A 238 8.60 7.69 11.03
N VAL A 239 8.41 8.91 11.54
CA VAL A 239 8.88 10.14 10.90
C VAL A 239 9.71 10.94 11.89
N HIS A 240 10.87 11.40 11.43
CA HIS A 240 11.76 12.23 12.21
C HIS A 240 11.11 13.59 12.52
N ARG A 241 11.36 14.13 13.72
CA ARG A 241 10.69 15.33 14.25
C ARG A 241 10.83 16.59 13.39
N ASN A 242 11.88 16.67 12.57
CA ASN A 242 12.18 17.81 11.70
C ASN A 242 11.73 17.59 10.25
N TRP A 243 11.02 16.50 9.96
CA TRP A 243 10.64 16.13 8.61
C TRP A 243 9.14 16.28 8.38
N TRP A 244 8.81 16.48 7.11
CA TRP A 244 7.48 16.47 6.55
C TRP A 244 7.24 15.13 5.87
N PHE A 245 5.99 14.72 5.80
CA PHE A 245 5.57 13.55 5.06
C PHE A 245 4.32 13.85 4.24
N LYS A 246 4.18 13.20 3.09
CA LYS A 246 2.96 13.21 2.29
C LYS A 246 2.73 11.84 1.70
N SER A 247 1.51 11.36 1.84
CA SER A 247 1.07 10.15 1.14
C SER A 247 0.42 10.53 -0.18
N PHE A 248 0.70 9.73 -1.21
CA PHE A 248 0.11 9.85 -2.54
C PHE A 248 -0.88 8.70 -2.82
N GLY A 249 -1.15 7.84 -1.82
CA GLY A 249 -2.03 6.70 -1.97
C GLY A 249 -1.44 5.63 -2.89
N THR A 250 -2.30 4.96 -3.66
CA THR A 250 -1.93 3.97 -4.67
C THR A 250 -1.36 4.63 -5.92
N THR A 251 -0.31 4.05 -6.50
CA THR A 251 0.24 4.45 -7.80
C THR A 251 0.10 3.31 -8.82
N ASN A 252 0.72 3.44 -10.00
CA ASN A 252 0.70 2.37 -11.01
C ASN A 252 1.52 1.13 -10.61
N GLU A 253 2.53 1.31 -9.77
CA GLU A 253 3.48 0.26 -9.38
C GLU A 253 3.39 -0.08 -7.89
N GLU A 254 2.91 0.85 -7.06
CA GLU A 254 2.82 0.70 -5.61
C GLU A 254 1.37 0.63 -5.13
N LEU A 255 1.11 -0.27 -4.17
CA LEU A 255 -0.15 -0.31 -3.43
C LEU A 255 -0.30 0.91 -2.51
N TRP A 256 0.81 1.47 -2.05
CA TRP A 256 0.81 2.69 -1.24
C TRP A 256 2.15 3.39 -1.34
N HIS A 257 2.14 4.70 -1.57
CA HIS A 257 3.33 5.54 -1.69
C HIS A 257 3.31 6.68 -0.67
N VAL A 258 4.41 6.84 0.05
CA VAL A 258 4.63 7.93 1.01
C VAL A 258 6.03 8.49 0.81
N GLU A 259 6.14 9.82 0.77
CA GLU A 259 7.43 10.50 0.69
C GLU A 259 7.72 11.27 1.98
N LEU A 260 8.99 11.30 2.37
CA LEU A 260 9.51 12.06 3.51
C LEU A 260 10.54 13.09 3.04
N SER A 261 10.54 14.28 3.67
CA SER A 261 11.42 15.39 3.28
C SER A 261 11.74 16.34 4.43
N SER A 262 12.84 17.09 4.32
CA SER A 262 13.17 18.20 5.23
C SER A 262 12.35 19.47 4.99
N ALA A 263 11.58 19.52 3.90
CA ALA A 263 10.70 20.62 3.52
C ALA A 263 9.32 20.09 3.09
N PRO A 264 8.27 20.95 3.03
CA PRO A 264 6.96 20.55 2.54
C PRO A 264 7.02 19.87 1.16
N ILE A 265 6.12 18.90 0.97
CA ILE A 265 5.99 18.07 -0.23
C ILE A 265 4.67 18.43 -0.90
N ASP A 266 4.74 18.98 -2.10
CA ASP A 266 3.57 19.41 -2.86
C ASP A 266 3.20 18.40 -3.95
N ALA A 267 4.22 17.81 -4.59
CA ALA A 267 4.06 16.84 -5.67
C ALA A 267 4.94 15.60 -5.44
N MET A 268 4.60 14.51 -6.12
CA MET A 268 5.35 13.26 -6.10
C MET A 268 6.76 13.46 -6.70
N GLY A 269 7.75 12.73 -6.21
CA GLY A 269 9.16 12.81 -6.57
C GLY A 269 9.93 13.91 -5.83
N GLN A 270 9.34 14.55 -4.83
CA GLN A 270 9.96 15.68 -4.13
C GLN A 270 10.61 15.28 -2.79
N GLY A 271 10.24 14.14 -2.23
CA GLY A 271 10.82 13.61 -1.01
C GLY A 271 12.08 12.79 -1.25
N PRO A 272 13.20 13.09 -0.54
CA PRO A 272 14.41 12.28 -0.58
C PRO A 272 14.29 10.82 -0.14
N ILE A 273 13.24 10.48 0.63
CA ILE A 273 12.96 9.11 1.06
C ILE A 273 11.56 8.72 0.58
N SER A 274 11.44 7.57 -0.08
CA SER A 274 10.16 6.92 -0.37
C SER A 274 9.92 5.74 0.57
N VAL A 275 8.65 5.51 0.91
CA VAL A 275 8.16 4.34 1.64
C VAL A 275 7.01 3.75 0.84
N ASP A 276 7.30 2.61 0.22
CA ASP A 276 6.51 2.03 -0.85
C ASP A 276 5.98 0.67 -0.42
N LEU A 277 4.66 0.48 -0.40
CA LEU A 277 4.06 -0.83 -0.19
C LEU A 277 3.85 -1.50 -1.55
N ILE A 278 4.45 -2.67 -1.74
CA ILE A 278 4.43 -3.40 -3.01
C ILE A 278 3.78 -4.77 -2.81
N ALA A 279 3.02 -5.22 -3.82
CA ALA A 279 2.48 -6.58 -3.87
C ALA A 279 3.56 -7.60 -4.24
N GLY A 280 3.51 -8.79 -3.65
CA GLY A 280 4.38 -9.91 -3.96
C GLY A 280 5.38 -10.25 -2.86
N ASP A 281 6.02 -11.40 -3.04
CA ASP A 281 7.03 -11.91 -2.11
C ASP A 281 8.26 -10.98 -2.08
N ILE A 282 8.75 -10.72 -0.88
CA ILE A 282 9.96 -9.93 -0.66
C ILE A 282 11.18 -10.63 -1.31
N PRO A 283 12.01 -9.92 -2.09
CA PRO A 283 13.14 -10.55 -2.80
C PRO A 283 14.30 -10.93 -1.87
N VAL A 284 14.29 -10.45 -0.62
CA VAL A 284 15.32 -10.61 0.40
C VAL A 284 14.69 -10.82 1.78
N SER A 285 15.47 -11.15 2.82
CA SER A 285 14.94 -11.24 4.18
C SER A 285 14.41 -9.89 4.69
N THR A 286 13.37 -9.91 5.53
CA THR A 286 12.89 -8.72 6.24
C THR A 286 14.02 -8.06 7.06
N GLY A 287 14.03 -6.73 7.11
CA GLY A 287 15.06 -5.92 7.76
C GLY A 287 16.36 -5.75 6.95
N THR A 288 16.44 -6.32 5.74
CA THR A 288 17.65 -6.20 4.90
C THR A 288 17.76 -4.79 4.34
N VAL A 289 18.96 -4.20 4.42
CA VAL A 289 19.29 -2.89 3.83
C VAL A 289 20.43 -3.07 2.82
N ASN A 290 20.10 -2.91 1.53
CA ASN A 290 21.02 -3.02 0.42
C ASN A 290 21.40 -1.64 -0.11
N GLU A 291 22.63 -1.50 -0.60
CA GLU A 291 23.11 -0.26 -1.19
C GLU A 291 23.67 -0.54 -2.59
N SER A 292 23.20 0.22 -3.58
CA SER A 292 23.59 0.05 -4.99
C SER A 292 23.39 1.35 -5.75
N ASN A 293 24.35 1.71 -6.60
CA ASN A 293 24.28 2.88 -7.49
C ASN A 293 23.97 4.21 -6.76
N GLY A 294 24.53 4.41 -5.56
CA GLY A 294 24.29 5.62 -4.76
C GLY A 294 22.91 5.69 -4.10
N LYS A 295 22.08 4.63 -4.23
CA LYS A 295 20.82 4.49 -3.52
C LYS A 295 20.92 3.39 -2.46
N VAL A 296 20.17 3.57 -1.38
CA VAL A 296 19.96 2.59 -0.33
C VAL A 296 18.51 2.15 -0.33
N MET A 297 18.29 0.84 -0.20
CA MET A 297 16.99 0.18 -0.25
C MET A 297 16.84 -0.69 0.99
N GLY A 298 15.89 -0.38 1.85
CA GLY A 298 15.46 -1.21 2.97
C GLY A 298 14.22 -2.02 2.62
N TYR A 299 14.13 -3.25 3.10
CA TYR A 299 12.99 -4.13 2.83
C TYR A 299 12.39 -4.64 4.14
N SER A 300 11.08 -4.51 4.31
CA SER A 300 10.35 -5.02 5.46
C SER A 300 9.15 -5.84 5.00
N GLU A 301 9.08 -7.09 5.42
CA GLU A 301 7.95 -7.95 5.09
C GLU A 301 6.67 -7.40 5.72
N TRP A 302 5.57 -7.50 4.99
CA TRP A 302 4.26 -7.07 5.45
C TRP A 302 3.20 -8.15 5.24
N THR A 303 2.02 -7.91 5.81
CA THR A 303 0.91 -8.87 5.74
C THR A 303 0.46 -9.13 4.30
N PHE A 304 0.00 -10.35 4.07
CA PHE A 304 -0.64 -10.79 2.84
C PHE A 304 0.25 -10.81 1.58
N GLY A 305 1.50 -11.24 1.73
CA GLY A 305 2.44 -11.29 0.61
C GLY A 305 2.65 -9.90 0.01
N ARG A 306 2.76 -8.90 0.90
CA ARG A 306 3.13 -7.53 0.56
C ARG A 306 4.40 -7.21 1.30
N HIS A 307 5.14 -6.21 0.86
CA HIS A 307 6.33 -5.76 1.57
C HIS A 307 6.54 -4.28 1.37
N PHE A 308 7.17 -3.65 2.36
CA PHE A 308 7.65 -2.29 2.23
C PHE A 308 9.03 -2.27 1.60
N VAL A 309 9.21 -1.34 0.68
CA VAL A 309 10.49 -0.92 0.12
C VAL A 309 10.72 0.52 0.54
N ILE A 310 11.82 0.77 1.24
CA ILE A 310 12.20 2.11 1.69
C ILE A 310 13.42 2.51 0.87
N SER A 311 13.29 3.54 0.05
CA SER A 311 14.37 3.97 -0.85
C SER A 311 14.86 5.38 -0.54
N ALA A 312 16.17 5.61 -0.63
CA ALA A 312 16.77 6.93 -0.48
C ALA A 312 18.15 7.02 -1.14
N ASP A 313 18.74 8.22 -1.17
CA ASP A 313 20.17 8.40 -1.40
C ASP A 313 21.00 7.70 -0.30
N SER A 314 22.18 7.18 -0.64
CA SER A 314 23.01 6.41 0.30
C SER A 314 23.46 7.21 1.53
N SER A 315 23.52 8.55 1.44
CA SER A 315 23.76 9.42 2.60
C SER A 315 22.67 9.34 3.67
N LEU A 316 21.48 8.82 3.33
CA LEU A 316 20.34 8.62 4.22
C LEU A 316 20.20 7.17 4.71
N ARG A 317 21.25 6.35 4.59
CA ARG A 317 21.25 4.93 5.01
C ARG A 317 20.71 4.70 6.42
N ALA A 318 21.16 5.50 7.40
CA ALA A 318 20.73 5.35 8.78
C ALA A 318 19.22 5.57 8.95
N ALA A 319 18.64 6.50 8.19
CA ALA A 319 17.20 6.74 8.20
C ALA A 319 16.44 5.58 7.59
N VAL A 320 16.89 5.08 6.44
CA VAL A 320 16.28 3.92 5.77
C VAL A 320 16.30 2.69 6.67
N GLU A 321 17.43 2.42 7.32
CA GLU A 321 17.56 1.33 8.28
C GLU A 321 16.60 1.46 9.46
N TYR A 322 16.49 2.66 10.04
CA TYR A 322 15.57 2.92 11.15
C TYR A 322 14.11 2.71 10.75
N ILE A 323 13.67 3.30 9.62
CA ILE A 323 12.28 3.17 9.13
C ILE A 323 11.98 1.70 8.86
N THR A 324 12.88 0.99 8.17
CA THR A 324 12.70 -0.44 7.83
C THR A 324 12.44 -1.30 9.06
N GLN A 325 13.13 -1.02 10.17
CA GLN A 325 13.02 -1.77 11.43
C GLN A 325 11.82 -1.37 12.31
N ASN A 326 11.23 -0.20 12.07
CA ASN A 326 10.25 0.41 12.97
C ASN A 326 8.90 0.74 12.29
N ILE A 327 8.64 0.23 11.09
CA ILE A 327 7.28 0.15 10.57
C ILE A 327 6.49 -0.83 11.44
N THR A 328 5.34 -0.40 11.93
CA THR A 328 4.51 -1.14 12.87
C THR A 328 3.07 -1.25 12.39
N GLU A 329 2.34 -2.24 12.88
CA GLU A 329 0.91 -2.36 12.60
C GLU A 329 0.17 -1.21 13.28
N TYR A 330 -0.79 -0.62 12.56
CA TYR A 330 -1.69 0.36 13.13
C TYR A 330 -2.80 -0.36 13.88
N VAL A 331 -2.74 -0.33 15.21
CA VAL A 331 -3.76 -0.87 16.11
C VAL A 331 -4.63 0.29 16.57
N GLN A 332 -5.94 0.22 16.27
CA GLN A 332 -6.94 1.15 16.79
C GLN A 332 -7.29 0.85 18.24
#